data_AF-A0A950SYC3-F1
#
_entry.id   AF-A0A950SYC3-F1
#
_cell.length_a   1.000
_cell.length_b   1.000
_cell.length_c   1.000
_cell.angle_alpha   90.00
_cell.angle_beta   90.00
_cell.angle_gamma   90.00
#
_symmetry.space_group_name_H-M   'P 1'
#
loop_
_entity.id
_entity.type
_entity.pdbx_description
1 polymer ?
#
loop_
_entity_poly.entity_id
_entity_poly.type
_entity_poly.pdbx_seq_one_letter_code
_entity_poly.pdbx_strand_id
1 'polypeptide(L)'
;MNSANRTFVKQVQVDLLALGDADLLRTIQQWMNMRDRSGPSSDEIAEDTRLALGYTRVIAKGEPLSSLPYDVSGAESEGAARWQAPSPQHLRTLLSAMDVNLFSHHVIALAFQALHTTYPEWHEGLTFNAHLANHLRRIAAKR
;
A
#
# COMPACT_ATOMS: atom_id res chain seq x y z
N MET A 1 -0.69 -19.25 10.53
CA MET A 1 -1.93 -18.48 10.31
C MET A 1 -3.13 -19.43 10.47
N ASN A 2 -4.06 -19.13 11.36
CA ASN A 2 -5.21 -20.01 11.62
C ASN A 2 -6.26 -19.93 10.49
N SER A 3 -7.05 -21.00 10.31
CA SER A 3 -8.04 -21.12 9.22
C SER A 3 -9.03 -19.95 9.18
N ALA A 4 -9.51 -19.49 10.34
CA ALA A 4 -10.38 -18.33 10.45
C ALA A 4 -9.72 -17.05 9.89
N ASN A 5 -8.44 -16.83 10.17
CA ASN A 5 -7.72 -15.64 9.69
C ASN A 5 -7.60 -15.66 8.17
N ARG A 6 -7.33 -16.83 7.60
CA ARG A 6 -7.27 -17.02 6.15
C ARG A 6 -8.62 -16.74 5.48
N THR A 7 -9.74 -17.09 6.12
CA THR A 7 -11.09 -16.76 5.62
C THR A 7 -11.33 -15.26 5.62
N PHE A 8 -10.98 -14.55 6.69
CA PHE A 8 -11.17 -13.10 6.74
C PHE A 8 -10.26 -12.35 5.76
N VAL A 9 -9.01 -12.77 5.60
CA VAL A 9 -8.11 -12.16 4.59
C VAL A 9 -8.68 -12.34 3.18
N LYS A 10 -9.19 -13.54 2.85
CA LYS A 10 -9.90 -13.76 1.58
C LYS A 10 -11.13 -12.87 1.45
N GLN A 11 -11.89 -12.70 2.53
CA GLN A 11 -13.07 -11.84 2.52
C GLN A 11 -12.69 -10.38 2.25
N VAL A 12 -11.63 -9.88 2.88
CA VAL A 12 -11.09 -8.55 2.60
C VAL A 12 -10.66 -8.44 1.13
N GLN A 13 -9.98 -9.45 0.58
CA GLN A 13 -9.59 -9.47 -0.83
C GLN A 13 -10.81 -9.39 -1.76
N VAL A 14 -11.86 -10.16 -1.49
CA VAL A 14 -13.13 -10.11 -2.25
C VAL A 14 -13.79 -8.74 -2.13
N ASP A 15 -13.92 -8.21 -0.92
CA ASP A 15 -14.57 -6.92 -0.67
C ASP A 15 -13.78 -5.75 -1.29
N LEU A 16 -12.45 -5.85 -1.32
CA LEU A 16 -11.58 -4.88 -1.99
C LEU A 16 -11.74 -4.95 -3.51
N LEU A 17 -11.76 -6.15 -4.08
CA LEU A 17 -11.92 -6.36 -5.53
C LEU A 17 -13.32 -6.00 -6.03
N ALA A 18 -14.32 -6.01 -5.15
CA ALA A 18 -15.68 -5.57 -5.44
C ALA A 18 -15.80 -4.04 -5.61
N LEU A 19 -14.78 -3.27 -5.18
CA LEU A 19 -14.73 -1.84 -5.46
C LEU A 19 -14.57 -1.60 -6.96
N GLY A 20 -15.26 -0.57 -7.47
CA GLY A 20 -15.02 -0.08 -8.82
C GLY A 20 -13.63 0.54 -8.94
N ASP A 21 -13.11 0.61 -10.16
CA ASP A 21 -11.72 0.96 -10.49
C ASP A 21 -11.21 2.24 -9.78
N ALA A 22 -12.03 3.30 -9.80
CA ALA A 22 -11.70 4.56 -9.17
C ALA A 22 -11.59 4.46 -7.63
N ASP A 23 -12.45 3.67 -6.99
CA ASP A 23 -12.44 3.52 -5.53
C ASP A 23 -11.32 2.57 -5.10
N LEU A 24 -11.11 1.49 -5.85
CA LEU A 24 -10.00 0.57 -5.62
C LEU A 24 -8.66 1.31 -5.63
N LEU A 25 -8.40 2.07 -6.70
CA LEU A 25 -7.16 2.82 -6.83
C LEU A 25 -7.05 3.88 -5.72
N ARG A 26 -8.14 4.61 -5.43
CA ARG A 26 -8.16 5.63 -4.38
C ARG A 26 -7.89 5.05 -3.01
N THR A 27 -8.52 3.93 -2.65
CA THR A 27 -8.33 3.25 -1.37
C THR A 27 -6.88 2.81 -1.20
N ILE A 28 -6.29 2.15 -2.20
CA ILE A 28 -4.88 1.75 -2.15
C ILE A 28 -3.96 2.97 -2.08
N GLN A 29 -4.23 4.02 -2.88
CA GLN A 29 -3.44 5.26 -2.83
C GLN A 29 -3.54 5.96 -1.47
N GLN A 30 -4.71 5.96 -0.83
CA GLN A 30 -4.87 6.53 0.51
C GLN A 30 -4.04 5.77 1.53
N TRP A 31 -4.01 4.44 1.47
CA TRP A 31 -3.14 3.65 2.34
C TRP A 31 -1.65 3.90 2.05
N MET A 32 -1.30 4.08 0.77
CA MET A 32 0.07 4.41 0.35
C MET A 32 0.52 5.82 0.75
N ASN A 33 -0.41 6.76 0.89
CA ASN A 33 -0.14 8.18 1.11
C ASN A 33 -0.41 8.65 2.55
N MET A 34 -0.85 7.77 3.47
CA MET A 34 -0.97 8.10 4.89
C MET A 34 0.42 8.22 5.53
N ARG A 35 1.15 9.26 5.14
CA ARG A 35 2.51 9.58 5.57
C ARG A 35 2.55 10.73 6.58
N ASP A 36 1.43 11.41 6.78
CA ASP A 36 1.45 12.73 7.41
C ASP A 36 0.67 12.74 8.73
N ARG A 37 1.40 12.54 9.83
CA ARG A 37 1.14 13.25 11.10
C ARG A 37 2.24 13.15 12.17
N SER A 38 3.29 12.35 11.99
CA SER A 38 4.31 12.20 13.04
C SER A 38 5.72 11.96 12.50
N GLY A 39 6.40 13.06 12.11
CA GLY A 39 7.87 13.17 12.15
C GLY A 39 8.67 12.46 11.05
N PRO A 40 9.96 12.81 10.90
CA PRO A 40 10.83 12.43 9.77
C PRO A 40 11.37 10.99 9.81
N SER A 41 10.66 10.05 10.44
CA SER A 41 11.13 8.66 10.60
C SER A 41 10.02 7.62 10.42
N SER A 42 8.94 7.98 9.72
CA SER A 42 7.83 7.05 9.48
C SER A 42 8.20 6.08 8.35
N ASP A 43 8.28 4.79 8.72
CA ASP A 43 8.43 3.61 7.87
C ASP A 43 8.12 3.91 6.41
N GLU A 44 9.17 4.00 5.60
CA GLU A 44 8.99 4.04 4.18
C GLU A 44 8.30 2.74 3.77
N ILE A 45 7.11 2.84 3.15
CA ILE A 45 6.41 1.66 2.62
C ILE A 45 7.41 0.82 1.86
N ALA A 46 7.57 -0.42 2.31
CA ALA A 46 8.62 -1.28 1.80
C ALA A 46 8.50 -1.40 0.27
N GLU A 47 9.63 -1.30 -0.41
CA GLU A 47 9.68 -1.22 -1.87
C GLU A 47 9.04 -2.44 -2.53
N ASP A 48 9.16 -3.59 -1.89
CA ASP A 48 8.54 -4.86 -2.26
C ASP A 48 7.01 -4.75 -2.35
N THR A 49 6.38 -4.03 -1.42
CA THR A 49 4.93 -3.78 -1.38
C THR A 49 4.52 -2.86 -2.51
N ARG A 50 5.33 -1.84 -2.82
CA ARG A 50 5.09 -0.96 -3.97
C ARG A 50 5.14 -1.75 -5.28
N LEU A 51 6.19 -2.56 -5.45
CA LEU A 51 6.35 -3.40 -6.63
C LEU A 51 5.26 -4.48 -6.75
N ALA A 52 4.87 -5.11 -5.64
CA ALA A 52 3.79 -6.10 -5.61
C ALA A 52 2.44 -5.51 -6.02
N LEU A 53 2.20 -4.23 -5.70
CA LEU A 53 1.03 -3.48 -6.12
C LEU A 53 1.16 -2.92 -7.56
N GLY A 54 2.29 -3.14 -8.24
CA GLY A 54 2.52 -2.68 -9.61
C GLY A 54 2.95 -1.22 -9.74
N TYR A 55 3.39 -0.60 -8.64
CA TYR A 55 4.02 0.73 -8.72
C TYR A 55 5.40 0.61 -9.37
N THR A 56 5.71 1.54 -10.25
CA THR A 56 7.00 1.59 -10.94
C THR A 56 7.82 2.78 -10.47
N ARG A 57 9.14 2.60 -10.39
CA ARG A 57 10.07 3.69 -10.10
C ARG A 57 10.26 4.55 -11.33
N VAL A 58 9.98 5.84 -11.21
CA VAL A 58 10.39 6.83 -12.19
C VAL A 58 11.72 7.40 -11.74
N ILE A 59 12.80 6.92 -12.36
CA ILE A 59 14.10 7.59 -12.25
C ILE A 59 13.97 8.89 -13.02
N ALA A 60 14.16 10.02 -12.35
CA ALA A 60 14.24 11.30 -13.03
C ALA A 60 15.45 11.24 -13.98
N LYS A 61 15.20 11.13 -15.29
CA LYS A 61 16.23 11.28 -16.32
C LYS A 61 16.74 12.72 -16.22
N GLY A 62 17.86 12.94 -15.55
CA GLY A 62 18.38 14.28 -15.35
C GLY A 62 19.75 14.41 -14.68
N GLU A 63 20.31 13.38 -14.07
CA GLU A 63 21.67 13.47 -13.54
C GLU A 63 22.69 12.83 -14.51
N PRO A 64 23.61 13.62 -15.10
CA PRO A 64 24.69 13.06 -15.88
C PRO A 64 25.60 12.27 -14.95
N LEU A 65 25.80 10.99 -15.27
CA LEU A 65 26.86 10.14 -14.72
C LEU A 65 28.23 10.68 -15.18
N SER A 66 28.67 11.80 -14.61
CA SER A 66 30.04 12.30 -14.77
C SER A 66 30.79 12.09 -13.46
N SER A 67 31.54 10.99 -13.44
CA SER A 67 32.89 10.88 -12.87
C SER A 67 33.38 12.02 -11.96
N LEU A 68 33.63 11.74 -10.68
CA LEU A 68 34.95 11.79 -10.01
C LEU A 68 34.82 11.69 -8.46
N PRO A 69 35.87 11.25 -7.76
CA PRO A 69 35.86 10.93 -6.33
C PRO A 69 36.16 12.15 -5.43
N TYR A 70 35.84 11.99 -4.14
CA TYR A 70 36.33 12.77 -2.98
C TYR A 70 35.49 13.99 -2.55
N ASP A 71 34.72 13.76 -1.48
CA ASP A 71 34.58 14.59 -0.27
C ASP A 71 34.25 16.09 -0.42
N VAL A 72 32.96 16.45 -0.39
CA VAL A 72 32.46 17.70 0.21
C VAL A 72 31.02 17.48 0.73
N SER A 73 30.87 17.69 2.04
CA SER A 73 29.61 17.88 2.77
C SER A 73 28.68 18.91 2.12
N GLY A 74 27.42 18.53 1.86
CA GLY A 74 26.36 19.48 1.55
C GLY A 74 25.22 18.93 0.70
N ALA A 75 24.15 18.51 1.37
CA ALA A 75 22.79 18.45 0.84
C ALA A 75 22.61 17.68 -0.49
N GLU A 76 22.89 16.38 -0.48
CA GLU A 76 22.21 15.47 -1.41
C GLU A 76 20.76 15.36 -0.93
N SER A 77 19.88 16.22 -1.46
CA SER A 77 18.48 15.85 -1.59
C SER A 77 18.45 14.73 -2.62
N GLU A 78 18.84 13.53 -2.17
CA GLU A 78 18.69 12.25 -2.86
C GLU A 78 17.34 12.31 -3.58
N GLY A 79 17.39 12.32 -4.92
CA GLY A 79 16.22 12.55 -5.75
C GLY A 79 15.17 11.52 -5.42
N ALA A 80 14.24 11.87 -4.52
CA ALA A 80 13.29 10.94 -3.93
C ALA A 80 12.60 10.19 -5.07
N ALA A 81 12.89 8.90 -5.20
CA ALA A 81 12.41 8.08 -6.30
C ALA A 81 10.89 8.26 -6.39
N ARG A 82 10.42 8.88 -7.49
CA ARG A 82 9.00 9.13 -7.67
C ARG A 82 8.35 7.81 -8.11
N TRP A 83 7.46 7.29 -7.29
CA TRP A 83 6.71 6.09 -7.63
C TRP A 83 5.48 6.45 -8.45
N GLN A 84 5.32 5.79 -9.60
CA GLN A 84 4.15 5.91 -10.44
C GLN A 84 3.15 4.82 -10.10
N ALA A 85 1.88 5.21 -9.89
CA ALA A 85 0.80 4.28 -9.60
C ALA A 85 0.42 3.45 -10.85
N PRO A 86 0.01 2.18 -10.67
CA PRO A 86 -0.49 1.35 -11.76
C PRO A 86 -1.83 1.85 -12.31
N SER A 87 -2.24 1.34 -13.47
CA SER A 87 -3.64 1.48 -13.90
C SER A 87 -4.56 0.69 -12.98
N PRO A 88 -5.82 1.13 -12.76
CA PRO A 88 -6.77 0.40 -11.91
C PRO A 88 -6.99 -1.06 -12.31
N GLN A 89 -7.01 -1.33 -13.62
CA GLN A 89 -7.19 -2.68 -14.15
C GLN A 89 -5.96 -3.56 -13.89
N HIS A 90 -4.76 -2.99 -14.02
CA HIS A 90 -3.53 -3.70 -13.71
C HIS A 90 -3.45 -4.02 -12.22
N LEU A 91 -3.76 -3.05 -11.36
CA LEU A 91 -3.85 -3.23 -9.92
C LEU A 91 -4.85 -4.32 -9.54
N ARG A 92 -6.06 -4.31 -10.13
CA ARG A 92 -7.06 -5.37 -9.88
C ARG A 92 -6.52 -6.74 -10.27
N THR A 93 -5.87 -6.84 -11.43
CA THR A 93 -5.30 -8.09 -11.93
C THR A 93 -4.27 -8.63 -10.94
N LEU A 94 -3.34 -7.79 -10.47
CA LEU A 94 -2.35 -8.17 -9.46
C LEU A 94 -3.01 -8.63 -8.16
N LEU A 95 -3.94 -7.84 -7.62
CA LEU A 95 -4.66 -8.17 -6.39
C LEU A 95 -5.46 -9.47 -6.50
N SER A 96 -6.02 -9.77 -7.68
CA SER A 96 -6.76 -11.01 -7.93
C SER A 96 -5.85 -12.23 -8.07
N ALA A 97 -4.61 -12.03 -8.53
CA ALA A 97 -3.62 -13.09 -8.69
C ALA A 97 -2.84 -13.39 -7.39
N MET A 98 -2.81 -12.44 -6.44
CA MET A 98 -2.17 -12.66 -5.14
C MET A 98 -2.84 -13.79 -4.37
N ASP A 99 -2.02 -14.73 -3.90
CA ASP A 99 -2.45 -15.68 -2.88
C ASP A 99 -2.68 -14.98 -1.54
N VAL A 100 -3.30 -15.70 -0.61
CA VAL A 100 -3.71 -15.15 0.69
C VAL A 100 -2.51 -14.70 1.55
N ASN A 101 -1.35 -15.36 1.41
CA ASN A 101 -0.16 -14.98 2.17
C ASN A 101 0.44 -13.70 1.62
N LEU A 102 0.59 -13.59 0.30
CA LEU A 102 1.06 -12.36 -0.36
C LEU A 102 0.12 -11.20 -0.10
N PHE A 103 -1.18 -11.43 -0.20
CA PHE A 103 -2.18 -10.42 0.11
C PHE A 103 -2.13 -9.99 1.58
N SER A 104 -1.96 -10.93 2.51
CA SER A 104 -1.78 -10.60 3.93
C SER A 104 -0.49 -9.81 4.19
N HIS A 105 0.59 -10.16 3.50
CA HIS A 105 1.89 -9.56 3.72
C HIS A 105 1.97 -8.13 3.17
N HIS A 106 1.42 -7.89 1.98
CA HIS A 106 1.50 -6.57 1.33
C HIS A 106 0.27 -5.71 1.59
N VAL A 107 -0.94 -6.25 1.40
CA VAL A 107 -2.17 -5.43 1.39
C VAL A 107 -2.73 -5.25 2.79
N ILE A 108 -2.83 -6.32 3.58
CA ILE A 108 -3.33 -6.21 4.96
C ILE A 108 -2.36 -5.43 5.83
N ALA A 109 -1.06 -5.68 5.73
CA ALA A 109 -0.05 -4.92 6.47
C ALA A 109 -0.08 -3.43 6.12
N LEU A 110 -0.17 -3.09 4.82
CA LEU A 110 -0.30 -1.71 4.36
C LEU A 110 -1.59 -1.05 4.90
N ALA A 111 -2.72 -1.73 4.78
CA ALA A 111 -3.99 -1.23 5.30
C ALA A 111 -3.94 -1.02 6.82
N PHE A 112 -3.27 -1.92 7.54
CA PHE A 112 -3.09 -1.82 8.99
C PHE A 112 -2.24 -0.60 9.36
N GLN A 113 -1.09 -0.43 8.72
CA GLN A 113 -0.22 0.73 8.94
C GLN A 113 -0.95 2.05 8.69
N ALA A 114 -1.73 2.12 7.61
CA ALA A 114 -2.51 3.31 7.29
C ALA A 114 -3.64 3.54 8.31
N LEU A 115 -4.50 2.54 8.52
CA LEU A 115 -5.76 2.73 9.23
C LEU A 115 -5.62 2.70 10.75
N HIS A 116 -4.59 2.06 11.31
CA HIS A 116 -4.44 1.93 12.77
C HIS A 116 -4.27 3.29 13.46
N THR A 117 -3.71 4.29 12.77
CA THR A 117 -3.62 5.66 13.30
C THR A 117 -4.99 6.32 13.46
N THR A 118 -5.95 5.97 12.60
CA THR A 118 -7.31 6.52 12.59
C THR A 118 -8.28 5.68 13.41
N TYR A 119 -8.08 4.37 13.44
CA TYR A 119 -8.91 3.37 14.10
C TYR A 119 -8.06 2.46 15.01
N PRO A 120 -7.48 3.00 16.10
CA PRO A 120 -6.65 2.22 17.02
C PRO A 120 -7.44 1.11 17.74
N GLU A 121 -8.78 1.20 17.76
CA GLU A 121 -9.66 0.17 18.30
C GLU A 121 -9.77 -1.07 17.39
N TRP A 122 -9.29 -0.99 16.14
CA TRP A 122 -9.24 -2.13 15.22
C TRP A 122 -7.99 -2.96 15.48
N HIS A 123 -7.99 -3.64 16.62
CA HIS A 123 -6.90 -4.51 17.08
C HIS A 123 -6.43 -5.51 16.00
N GLU A 124 -5.16 -5.90 16.07
CA GLU A 124 -4.48 -6.77 15.10
C GLU A 124 -5.20 -8.10 14.78
N GLY A 125 -4.87 -8.65 13.62
CA GLY A 125 -5.28 -9.98 13.20
C GLY A 125 -6.75 -10.06 12.79
N LEU A 126 -7.50 -10.97 13.42
CA LEU A 126 -8.89 -11.30 13.03
C LEU A 126 -9.83 -10.10 13.13
N THR A 127 -9.70 -9.32 14.20
CA THR A 127 -10.54 -8.16 14.48
C THR A 127 -10.33 -7.08 13.42
N PHE A 128 -9.09 -6.73 13.15
CA PHE A 128 -8.73 -5.80 12.07
C PHE A 128 -9.31 -6.24 10.73
N ASN A 129 -9.10 -7.50 10.33
CA ASN A 129 -9.57 -8.00 9.05
C ASN A 129 -11.11 -7.95 8.93
N ALA A 130 -11.84 -8.24 10.00
CA ALA A 130 -13.30 -8.13 10.03
C ALA A 130 -13.78 -6.68 9.90
N HIS A 131 -13.15 -5.75 10.61
CA HIS A 131 -13.48 -4.32 10.50
C HIS A 131 -13.13 -3.76 9.11
N LEU A 132 -11.98 -4.14 8.56
CA LEU A 132 -11.55 -3.75 7.22
C LEU A 132 -12.53 -4.24 6.15
N ALA A 133 -12.96 -5.50 6.21
CA ALA A 133 -13.97 -6.04 5.29
C ALA A 133 -15.27 -5.22 5.34
N ASN A 134 -15.76 -4.91 6.55
CA ASN A 134 -16.95 -4.08 6.71
C ASN A 134 -16.75 -2.65 6.20
N HIS A 135 -15.57 -2.07 6.40
CA HIS A 135 -15.22 -0.75 5.91
C HIS A 135 -15.26 -0.70 4.38
N LEU A 136 -14.67 -1.68 3.70
CA LEU A 136 -14.67 -1.80 2.24
C LEU A 136 -16.09 -1.94 1.68
N ARG A 137 -16.95 -2.76 2.31
CA ARG A 137 -18.36 -2.87 1.91
C ARG A 137 -19.12 -1.54 2.05
N ARG A 138 -18.82 -0.74 3.07
CA ARG A 138 -19.42 0.59 3.24
C ARG A 138 -18.95 1.58 2.18
N ILE A 139 -17.73 1.43 1.67
CA ILE A 139 -17.26 2.22 0.51
C ILE A 139 -18.04 1.80 -0.73
N ALA A 140 -18.14 0.48 -0.98
CA ALA A 140 -18.87 -0.06 -2.13
C ALA A 140 -20.35 0.36 -2.15
N ALA A 141 -21.02 0.35 -0.99
CA ALA A 141 -22.44 0.63 -0.85
C ALA A 141 -22.82 2.13 -0.88
N LYS A 142 -21.84 3.04 -0.89
CA LYS A 142 -22.08 4.50 -0.98
C LYS A 142 -22.19 4.99 -2.43
N ARG A 143 -22.17 4.08 -3.40
CA ARG A 143 -22.46 4.32 -4.82
C ARG A 143 -23.89 3.94 -5.14
#